data_AF-A0A946S249-F1
#
_entry.id   AF-A0A946S249-F1
#
_cell.length_a   1.000
_cell.length_b   1.000
_cell.length_c   1.000
_cell.angle_alpha   90.00
_cell.angle_beta   90.00
_cell.angle_gamma   90.00
#
_symmetry.space_group_name_H-M   'P 1'
#
loop_
_entity.id
_entity.type
_entity.pdbx_description
1 polymer ?
#
loop_
_entity_poly.entity_id
_entity_poly.type
_entity_poly.pdbx_seq_one_letter_code
_entity_poly.pdbx_strand_id
1 'polypeptide(L)'
;MVTPKADCDLWWNEVEQHENRLYIASHEVLDKDHRIADIVACGEHLDLTIKKAYENIQKIKCLGSYYRTDVGDTLWPPGNGF
;
A
#
# COMPACT_ATOMS: atom_id res chain seq x y z
N MET A 1 -10.35 9.24 -16.18
CA MET A 1 -10.12 9.76 -14.82
C MET A 1 -8.63 9.85 -14.64
N VAL A 2 -8.05 11.05 -14.43
CA VAL A 2 -6.61 11.16 -14.16
C VAL A 2 -6.44 11.13 -12.65
N THR A 3 -5.78 10.10 -12.15
CA THR A 3 -5.43 9.96 -10.74
C THR A 3 -4.48 11.11 -10.37
N PRO A 4 -4.73 11.88 -9.30
CA PRO A 4 -3.78 12.90 -8.85
C PRO A 4 -2.42 12.26 -8.60
N LYS A 5 -1.33 12.91 -9.01
CA LYS A 5 0.02 12.38 -8.84
C LYS A 5 0.34 12.19 -7.36
N ALA A 6 0.93 11.06 -7.01
CA ALA A 6 1.46 10.84 -5.67
C ALA A 6 2.63 11.81 -5.40
N ASP A 7 2.70 12.34 -4.18
CA ASP A 7 3.77 13.23 -3.69
C ASP A 7 4.66 12.53 -2.64
N CYS A 8 4.55 11.21 -2.58
CA CYS A 8 5.36 10.29 -1.79
C CYS A 8 5.78 9.12 -2.67
N ASP A 9 6.58 8.21 -2.11
CA ASP A 9 6.96 7.01 -2.81
C ASP A 9 5.75 6.09 -2.95
N LEU A 10 5.53 5.62 -4.17
CA LEU A 10 4.48 4.70 -4.56
C LEU A 10 5.09 3.61 -5.43
N TRP A 11 5.01 2.38 -4.96
CA TRP A 11 5.43 1.20 -5.70
C TRP A 11 4.22 0.33 -6.03
N TRP A 12 3.99 0.13 -7.32
CA TRP A 12 3.01 -0.82 -7.81
C TRP A 12 3.62 -2.21 -7.83
N ASN A 13 2.89 -3.20 -7.34
CA ASN A 13 3.30 -4.58 -7.52
C ASN A 13 3.04 -5.03 -8.95
N GLU A 14 3.90 -5.91 -9.44
CA GLU A 14 3.83 -6.46 -10.78
C GLU A 14 2.61 -7.38 -10.91
N VAL A 15 1.96 -7.34 -12.07
CA VAL A 15 0.82 -8.20 -12.40
C VAL A 15 1.17 -9.10 -13.58
N GLU A 16 0.71 -10.33 -13.51
CA GLU A 16 0.76 -11.30 -14.59
C GLU A 16 -0.64 -11.68 -15.05
N GLN A 17 -0.75 -12.09 -16.31
CA GLN A 17 -1.99 -12.61 -16.86
C GLN A 17 -1.85 -14.11 -17.10
N HIS A 18 -2.77 -14.90 -16.54
CA HIS A 18 -2.86 -16.34 -16.78
C HIS A 18 -4.32 -16.74 -16.94
N GLU A 19 -4.65 -17.54 -17.97
CA GLU A 19 -6.03 -17.98 -18.26
C GLU A 19 -7.09 -16.85 -18.24
N ASN A 20 -6.77 -15.68 -18.82
CA ASN A 20 -7.63 -14.48 -18.81
C ASN A 20 -7.96 -13.92 -17.41
N ARG A 21 -7.15 -14.25 -16.41
CA ARG A 21 -7.21 -13.68 -15.06
C ARG A 21 -5.91 -12.93 -14.78
N LEU A 22 -6.02 -11.86 -14.00
CA LEU A 22 -4.87 -11.09 -13.51
C LEU A 22 -4.47 -11.61 -12.13
N TYR A 23 -3.17 -11.81 -11.94
CA TYR A 23 -2.55 -12.22 -10.70
C TYR A 23 -1.43 -11.23 -10.35
N ILE A 24 -1.04 -11.16 -9.08
CA ILE A 24 0.20 -10.46 -8.72
C ILE A 24 1.37 -11.40 -9.06
N ALA A 25 2.34 -10.91 -9.83
CA ALA A 25 3.41 -11.70 -10.45
C ALA A 25 4.24 -12.52 -9.44
N SER A 26 4.41 -12.04 -8.21
CA SER A 26 5.16 -12.73 -7.15
C SER A 26 4.46 -13.97 -6.54
N HIS A 27 3.40 -14.50 -7.17
CA HIS A 27 2.45 -15.43 -6.55
C HIS A 27 2.01 -16.58 -7.48
N GLU A 28 2.94 -17.35 -8.05
CA GLU A 28 2.59 -18.64 -8.70
C GLU A 28 2.07 -19.70 -7.71
N VAL A 29 2.23 -19.48 -6.39
CA VAL A 29 1.72 -20.35 -5.33
C VAL A 29 0.75 -19.56 -4.46
N LEU A 30 -0.48 -20.06 -4.34
CA LEU A 30 -1.71 -19.47 -3.75
C LEU A 30 -1.63 -18.92 -2.32
N ASP A 31 -0.45 -18.83 -1.71
CA ASP A 31 -0.26 -18.65 -0.27
C ASP A 31 0.40 -17.32 0.12
N LYS A 32 0.50 -16.36 -0.81
CA LYS A 32 1.12 -15.06 -0.51
C LYS A 32 0.26 -13.88 -0.94
N ASP A 33 0.37 -12.86 -0.11
CA ASP A 33 -0.24 -11.53 -0.07
C ASP A 33 -0.83 -10.88 -1.34
N HIS A 34 -2.07 -10.41 -1.27
CA HIS A 34 -2.78 -9.70 -2.37
C HIS A 34 -2.48 -8.19 -2.40
N ARG A 35 -1.21 -7.79 -2.21
CA ARG A 35 -0.85 -6.37 -2.14
C ARG A 35 -0.79 -5.77 -3.55
N ILE A 36 -1.53 -4.68 -3.76
CA ILE A 36 -1.58 -3.97 -5.05
C ILE A 36 -0.42 -2.97 -5.16
N ALA A 37 -0.10 -2.30 -4.07
CA ALA A 37 0.93 -1.28 -4.00
C ALA A 37 1.41 -1.08 -2.57
N ASP A 38 2.63 -0.58 -2.44
CA ASP A 38 3.17 -0.02 -1.21
C ASP A 38 3.24 1.51 -1.34
N ILE A 39 2.76 2.22 -0.32
CA ILE A 39 2.84 3.68 -0.20
C ILE A 39 3.72 4.02 0.99
N VAL A 40 4.77 4.81 0.74
CA VAL A 40 5.74 5.21 1.75
C VAL A 40 5.87 6.72 1.76
N ALA A 41 5.51 7.33 2.89
CA ALA A 41 5.77 8.74 3.15
C ALA A 41 6.95 8.88 4.12
N CYS A 42 7.74 9.94 3.93
CA CYS A 42 8.84 10.31 4.82
C CYS A 42 8.69 11.78 5.22
N GLY A 43 9.02 12.09 6.47
CA GLY A 43 8.90 13.42 7.06
C GLY A 43 9.46 13.47 8.48
N GLU A 44 9.62 14.68 9.02
CA GLU A 44 10.23 14.90 10.34
C GLU A 44 9.32 14.52 11.51
N HIS A 45 7.99 14.58 11.30
CA HIS A 45 6.99 14.30 12.31
C HIS A 45 6.11 13.11 11.90
N LEU A 46 5.97 12.14 12.80
CA LEU A 46 5.28 10.87 12.52
C LEU A 46 3.80 11.08 12.17
N ASP A 47 3.10 11.92 12.92
CA ASP A 47 1.69 12.26 12.70
C ASP A 47 1.44 12.89 11.31
N LEU A 48 2.29 13.85 10.93
CA LEU A 48 2.23 14.47 9.60
C LEU A 48 2.60 13.48 8.49
N THR A 49 3.53 12.56 8.76
CA THR A 49 3.97 11.54 7.79
C THR A 49 2.88 10.49 7.55
N ILE A 50 2.22 10.02 8.61
CA ILE A 50 1.07 9.11 8.52
C ILE A 50 -0.07 9.78 7.74
N LYS A 51 -0.40 11.04 8.08
CA LYS A 51 -1.40 11.82 7.35
C LYS A 51 -1.08 11.90 5.85
N LYS A 52 0.17 12.20 5.50
CA LYS A 52 0.64 12.25 4.10
C LYS A 52 0.47 10.90 3.40
N ALA A 53 0.78 9.78 4.07
CA ALA A 53 0.56 8.45 3.50
C ALA A 53 -0.93 8.22 3.19
N TYR A 54 -1.84 8.52 4.13
CA TYR A 54 -3.28 8.37 3.91
C TYR A 54 -3.83 9.27 2.81
N GLU A 55 -3.38 10.52 2.73
CA GLU A 55 -3.75 11.44 1.64
C GLU A 55 -3.33 10.88 0.27
N ASN A 56 -2.17 10.21 0.18
CA ASN A 56 -1.73 9.57 -1.06
C ASN A 56 -2.48 8.26 -1.36
N ILE A 57 -2.83 7.45 -0.35
CA ILE A 57 -3.68 6.27 -0.52
C ILE A 57 -5.03 6.68 -1.13
N GLN A 58 -5.64 7.77 -0.65
CA GLN A 58 -6.92 8.27 -1.16
C GLN A 58 -6.90 8.70 -2.63
N LYS A 59 -5.72 9.03 -3.16
CA LYS A 59 -5.55 9.34 -4.59
C LYS A 59 -5.73 8.08 -5.44
N ILE A 60 -5.35 6.89 -4.96
CA ILE A 60 -5.52 5.62 -5.67
C ILE A 60 -6.99 5.24 -5.76
N LYS A 61 -7.44 4.84 -6.96
CA LYS A 61 -8.79 4.34 -7.22
C LYS A 61 -8.71 2.88 -7.69
N CYS A 62 -8.94 1.94 -6.77
CA CYS A 62 -9.01 0.52 -7.05
C CYS A 62 -10.24 -0.09 -6.35
N LEU A 63 -11.20 -0.57 -7.14
CA LEU A 63 -12.47 -1.11 -6.61
C LEU A 63 -12.20 -2.37 -5.79
N GLY A 64 -12.76 -2.45 -4.59
CA GLY A 64 -12.61 -3.61 -3.70
C GLY A 64 -11.26 -3.69 -2.98
N SER A 65 -10.33 -2.76 -3.25
CA SER A 65 -9.11 -2.62 -2.45
C SER A 65 -9.41 -2.11 -1.03
N TYR A 66 -8.55 -2.44 -0.08
CA TYR A 66 -8.64 -2.01 1.31
C TYR A 66 -7.26 -1.70 1.86
N TYR A 67 -7.23 -0.91 2.94
CA TYR A 67 -6.03 -0.58 3.70
C TYR A 67 -6.41 -0.36 5.17
N ARG A 68 -5.44 -0.54 6.08
CA ARG A 68 -5.61 -0.27 7.51
C ARG A 68 -5.67 1.23 7.77
N THR A 69 -6.53 1.67 8.70
CA THR A 69 -6.67 3.09 9.08
C THR A 69 -5.98 3.45 10.39
N ASP A 70 -5.24 2.51 10.97
CA ASP A 70 -4.56 2.56 12.27
C ASP A 70 -3.04 2.35 12.13
N VAL A 71 -2.48 2.58 10.93
CA VAL A 71 -1.03 2.57 10.69
C VAL A 71 -0.38 3.63 11.58
N GLY A 72 0.50 3.18 12.47
CA GLY A 72 1.22 4.03 13.43
C GLY A 72 0.58 4.15 14.81
N ASP A 73 -0.68 3.71 14.98
CA ASP A 73 -1.36 3.74 16.28
C ASP A 73 -0.83 2.65 17.23
N THR A 74 -0.25 1.60 16.67
CA THR A 74 0.41 0.52 17.40
C THR A 74 1.75 0.18 16.76
N LEU A 75 2.79 0.02 17.55
CA LEU A 75 4.03 -0.62 17.08
C LEU A 75 3.70 -2.08 16.75
N TRP A 76 3.83 -2.47 15.48
CA TRP A 76 3.77 -3.87 15.06
C TRP A 76 5.17 -4.37 14.71
N PRO A 77 5.62 -5.52 15.25
CA PRO A 77 4.90 -6.38 16.19
C PRO A 77 4.71 -5.70 17.56
N PRO A 78 3.68 -6.09 18.34
CA PRO A 78 3.46 -5.56 19.67
C PRO A 78 4.70 -5.82 20.54
N GLY A 79 5.36 -4.77 21.02
CA GLY A 79 6.56 -4.88 21.85
C GLY A 79 7.57 -3.75 21.60
N ASN A 80 8.74 -3.85 22.25
CA ASN A 80 9.86 -2.95 22.01
C ASN A 80 10.47 -3.29 20.64
N GLY A 81 10.04 -2.60 19.59
CA GLY A 81 10.72 -2.63 18.31
C GLY A 81 12.15 -2.07 18.45
N PHE A 82 13.13 -2.95 18.23
CA PHE A 82 14.60 -2.79 18.30
C PHE A 82 15.20 -2.21 19.59
#